data_AF-A0A3D0C7X4-F1
#
_entry.id   AF-A0A3D0C7X4-F1
#
_cell.length_a   1.000
_cell.length_b   1.000
_cell.length_c   1.000
_cell.angle_alpha   90.00
_cell.angle_beta   90.00
_cell.angle_gamma   90.00
#
_symmetry.space_group_name_H-M   'P 1'
#
loop_
_entity.id
_entity.type
_entity.pdbx_description
1 polymer ?
#
loop_
_entity_poly.entity_id
_entity_poly.type
_entity_poly.pdbx_seq_one_letter_code
_entity_poly.pdbx_strand_id
1 'polypeptide(L)'
;LLIGYILSQQDEVQHRYQGIKFGGGGIKFMTPKAFTIGQLLELKIFLLESHCAIYCYGEVIEVESESEQFTHKVIFHFIREEDRETLVRSSLHEQSKQLQKLAKLRNQESEQ
;
A
#
# COMPACT_ATOMS: atom_id res chain seq x y z
N LEU A 1 -11.92 -6.69 16.51
CA LEU A 1 -11.59 -8.15 16.52
C LEU A 1 -10.18 -8.33 17.07
N LEU A 2 -9.95 -9.43 17.81
CA LEU A 2 -8.67 -9.76 18.47
C LEU A 2 -7.46 -9.69 17.51
N ILE A 3 -7.67 -10.05 16.24
CA ILE A 3 -6.68 -9.94 15.16
C ILE A 3 -6.23 -8.49 14.92
N GLY A 4 -7.13 -7.51 14.94
CA GLY A 4 -6.75 -6.10 14.80
C GLY A 4 -5.95 -5.60 15.99
N TYR A 5 -6.23 -6.10 17.19
CA TYR A 5 -5.48 -5.79 18.41
C TYR A 5 -4.06 -6.39 18.39
N ILE A 6 -3.91 -7.66 17.97
CA ILE A 6 -2.61 -8.32 17.85
C ILE A 6 -1.75 -7.66 16.77
N LEU A 7 -2.34 -7.27 15.64
CA LEU A 7 -1.64 -6.53 14.58
C LEU A 7 -1.18 -5.15 15.07
N SER A 8 -1.99 -4.46 15.89
CA SER A 8 -1.62 -3.16 16.47
C SER A 8 -0.42 -3.24 17.44
N GLN A 9 -0.15 -4.40 18.05
CA GLN A 9 1.01 -4.62 18.91
C GLN A 9 2.33 -4.78 18.14
N GLN A 10 2.29 -5.13 16.85
CA GLN A 10 3.47 -5.19 15.98
C GLN A 10 3.66 -3.94 15.12
N ASP A 11 2.70 -3.03 15.20
CA ASP A 11 2.68 -1.76 14.53
C ASP A 11 3.48 -0.74 15.37
N GLU A 12 4.79 -0.78 15.15
CA GLU A 12 5.69 0.21 15.74
C GLU A 12 5.43 1.56 15.09
N VAL A 13 4.85 2.49 15.84
CA VAL A 13 4.44 3.82 15.35
C VAL A 13 5.56 4.53 14.57
N GLN A 14 6.82 4.32 14.96
CA GLN A 14 8.01 4.85 14.29
C GLN A 14 8.25 4.35 12.85
N HIS A 15 7.62 3.24 12.47
CA HIS A 15 7.72 2.60 11.16
C HIS A 15 6.39 2.59 10.40
N ARG A 16 5.36 3.26 10.92
CA ARG A 16 4.07 3.38 10.27
C ARG A 16 4.12 4.46 9.19
N TYR A 17 4.17 4.02 7.94
CA TYR A 17 4.16 4.93 6.79
C TYR A 17 2.86 4.80 5.98
N GLN A 18 2.46 5.90 5.35
CA GLN A 18 1.23 5.93 4.55
C GLN A 18 1.48 5.27 3.19
N GLY A 19 0.71 4.22 2.90
CA GLY A 19 0.65 3.64 1.56
C GLY A 19 -0.12 4.54 0.58
N ILE A 20 0.41 4.67 -0.63
CA ILE A 20 -0.21 5.44 -1.74
C ILE A 20 -0.79 4.48 -2.78
N LYS A 21 -0.01 3.48 -3.20
CA LYS A 21 -0.43 2.48 -4.18
C LYS A 21 0.13 1.12 -3.81
N PHE A 22 -0.56 0.07 -4.23
CA PHE A 22 -0.11 -1.31 -4.08
C PHE A 22 -0.67 -2.17 -5.21
N GLY A 23 -0.02 -3.30 -5.45
CA GLY A 23 -0.44 -4.34 -6.39
C GLY A 23 0.50 -5.54 -6.30
N GLY A 24 0.33 -6.53 -7.17
CA GLY A 24 1.15 -7.76 -7.10
C GLY A 24 2.66 -7.56 -7.31
N GLY A 25 3.07 -6.46 -7.95
CA GLY A 25 4.47 -6.16 -8.22
C GLY A 25 5.18 -5.34 -7.13
N GLY A 26 4.45 -4.72 -6.21
CA GLY A 26 5.06 -3.81 -5.26
C GLY A 26 4.11 -2.80 -4.64
N ILE A 27 4.71 -1.85 -3.91
CA ILE A 27 4.00 -0.75 -3.24
C ILE A 27 4.67 0.60 -3.53
N LYS A 28 3.89 1.67 -3.37
CA LYS A 28 4.36 3.04 -3.27
C LYS A 28 3.92 3.58 -1.91
N PHE A 29 4.85 4.09 -1.12
CA PHE A 29 4.57 4.66 0.20
C PHE A 29 5.33 5.97 0.39
N MET A 30 4.92 6.75 1.39
CA MET A 30 5.48 8.07 1.66
C MET A 30 5.91 8.21 3.11
N THR A 31 7.04 8.89 3.32
CA THR A 31 7.65 9.10 4.63
C THR A 31 8.53 10.35 4.65
N PRO A 32 8.69 11.03 5.80
CA PRO A 32 9.68 12.12 5.95
C PRO A 32 11.13 11.65 5.83
N LYS A 33 11.40 10.34 5.97
CA LYS A 33 12.76 9.79 5.93
C LYS A 33 13.05 9.13 4.59
N ALA A 34 14.07 9.61 3.87
CA ALA A 34 14.51 8.96 2.65
C ALA A 34 15.17 7.59 2.93
N PHE A 35 14.65 6.54 2.30
CA PHE A 35 15.35 5.28 2.04
C PHE A 35 16.23 5.41 0.78
N THR A 36 17.16 4.48 0.58
CA THR A 36 18.09 4.48 -0.55
C THR A 36 17.65 3.52 -1.64
N ILE A 37 17.84 3.86 -2.92
CA ILE A 37 17.65 2.92 -4.04
C ILE A 37 18.58 1.70 -3.83
N GLY A 38 18.05 0.50 -4.06
CA GLY A 38 18.74 -0.77 -3.81
C GLY A 38 18.60 -1.28 -2.37
N GLN A 39 18.01 -0.48 -1.47
CA GLN A 39 17.82 -0.90 -0.08
C GLN A 39 16.73 -1.98 0.01
N LEU A 40 17.06 -3.11 0.64
CA LEU A 40 16.08 -4.13 1.04
C LEU A 40 15.34 -3.69 2.30
N LEU A 41 14.02 -3.79 2.26
CA LEU A 41 13.11 -3.44 3.35
C LEU A 41 12.33 -4.68 3.79
N GLU A 42 12.19 -4.85 5.10
CA GLU A 42 11.12 -5.68 5.68
C GLU A 42 9.83 -4.87 5.65
N LEU A 43 8.76 -5.45 5.11
CA LEU A 43 7.49 -4.79 4.91
C LEU A 43 6.39 -5.49 5.70
N LYS A 44 5.63 -4.70 6.46
CA LYS A 44 4.38 -5.10 7.10
C LYS A 44 3.25 -4.28 6.49
N ILE A 45 2.49 -4.87 5.58
CA ILE A 45 1.45 -4.17 4.80
C ILE A 45 0.09 -4.53 5.39
N PHE A 46 -0.66 -3.52 5.86
CA PHE A 46 -1.99 -3.71 6.42
C PHE A 46 -3.04 -3.17 5.43
N LEU A 47 -3.83 -4.07 4.85
CA LEU A 47 -4.96 -3.73 3.98
C LEU A 47 -6.23 -3.67 4.83
N LEU A 48 -6.54 -2.49 5.37
CA LEU A 48 -7.65 -2.31 6.33
C LEU A 48 -9.01 -2.73 5.75
N GLU A 49 -9.30 -2.36 4.50
CA GLU A 49 -10.58 -2.70 3.84
C GLU A 49 -10.72 -4.20 3.54
N SER A 50 -9.60 -4.89 3.36
CA SER A 50 -9.58 -6.34 3.11
C SER A 50 -9.34 -7.14 4.39
N HIS A 51 -9.23 -6.48 5.55
CA HIS A 51 -8.88 -7.09 6.84
C HIS A 51 -7.69 -8.05 6.77
N CYS A 52 -6.67 -7.68 5.99
CA CYS A 52 -5.53 -8.53 5.68
C CYS A 52 -4.21 -7.84 6.09
N ALA A 53 -3.23 -8.63 6.51
CA ALA A 53 -1.87 -8.17 6.76
C ALA A 53 -0.88 -9.09 6.04
N ILE A 54 0.11 -8.49 5.38
CA ILE A 54 1.10 -9.18 4.55
C ILE A 54 2.50 -8.85 5.07
N TYR A 55 3.34 -9.86 5.17
CA TYR A 55 4.72 -9.76 5.63
C TYR A 55 5.65 -10.26 4.53
N CYS A 56 6.50 -9.37 4.02
CA CYS A 56 7.37 -9.68 2.89
C CYS A 56 8.64 -8.80 2.91
N TYR A 57 9.57 -9.11 2.02
CA TYR A 57 10.70 -8.23 1.73
C TYR A 57 10.58 -7.62 0.34
N GLY A 58 11.03 -6.38 0.21
CA GLY A 58 11.09 -5.69 -1.07
C GLY A 58 12.33 -4.80 -1.20
N GLU A 59 12.60 -4.35 -2.41
CA GLU A 59 13.73 -3.47 -2.74
C GLU A 59 13.22 -2.11 -3.22
N VAL A 60 13.78 -1.04 -2.68
CA VAL A 60 13.52 0.32 -3.16
C VAL A 60 14.13 0.49 -4.56
N ILE A 61 13.29 0.76 -5.55
CA ILE A 61 13.73 0.96 -6.94
C ILE A 61 13.64 2.41 -7.39
N GLU A 62 12.94 3.25 -6.64
CA GLU A 62 12.69 4.66 -6.99
C GLU A 62 12.49 5.46 -5.71
N VAL A 63 13.06 6.67 -5.67
CA VAL A 63 12.87 7.64 -4.60
C VAL A 63 12.64 9.01 -5.21
N GLU A 64 11.47 9.58 -4.95
CA GLU A 64 11.09 10.91 -5.40
C GLU A 64 10.99 11.83 -4.17
N SER A 65 11.52 13.05 -4.28
CA SER A 65 11.38 14.07 -3.24
C SER A 65 10.24 15.01 -3.61
N GLU A 66 9.23 15.12 -2.76
CA GLU A 66 8.11 16.06 -2.91
C GLU A 66 7.98 16.91 -1.65
N SER A 67 8.31 18.20 -1.77
CA SER A 67 8.28 19.18 -0.66
C SER A 67 9.11 18.74 0.55
N GLU A 68 8.47 18.14 1.57
CA GLU A 68 9.06 17.70 2.84
C GLU A 68 8.99 16.18 3.04
N GLN A 69 8.50 15.45 2.04
CA GLN A 69 8.35 14.00 2.11
C GLN A 69 9.01 13.33 0.91
N PHE A 70 9.33 12.06 1.13
CA PHE A 70 9.90 11.21 0.11
C PHE A 70 8.88 10.15 -0.23
N THR A 71 8.71 9.92 -1.52
CA THR A 71 7.90 8.83 -2.02
C THR A 71 8.79 7.73 -2.56
N HIS A 72 8.55 6.51 -2.11
CA HIS A 72 9.35 5.34 -2.43
C HIS A 72 8.54 4.33 -3.21
N LYS A 73 9.10 3.84 -4.32
CA LYS A 73 8.58 2.67 -5.02
C LYS A 73 9.39 1.45 -4.63
N VAL A 74 8.70 0.40 -4.21
CA VAL A 74 9.32 -0.85 -3.76
C VAL A 74 8.76 -2.01 -4.56
N ILE A 75 9.64 -2.86 -5.08
CA ILE A 75 9.25 -4.14 -5.70
C ILE A 75 9.45 -5.29 -4.72
N PHE A 76 8.55 -6.27 -4.74
CA PHE A 76 8.67 -7.43 -3.85
C PHE A 76 9.75 -8.40 -4.33
N HIS A 77 10.57 -8.87 -3.39
CA HIS A 77 11.60 -9.88 -3.62
C HIS A 77 11.23 -11.22 -2.98
N PHE A 78 10.79 -11.20 -1.72
CA PHE A 78 10.41 -12.40 -0.97
C PHE A 78 8.98 -12.23 -0.45
N ILE A 79 8.02 -12.72 -1.22
CA ILE A 79 6.58 -12.70 -0.92
C ILE A 79 5.97 -14.06 -1.25
N ARG A 80 5.00 -14.51 -0.45
CA ARG A 80 4.26 -15.74 -0.74
C ARG A 80 3.31 -15.53 -1.90
N GLU A 81 3.07 -16.58 -2.68
CA GLU A 81 2.16 -16.50 -3.84
C GLU A 81 0.73 -16.08 -3.42
N GLU A 82 0.24 -16.64 -2.31
CA GLU A 82 -1.08 -16.33 -1.73
C GLU A 82 -1.22 -14.84 -1.33
N ASP A 83 -0.15 -14.26 -0.78
CA ASP A 83 -0.11 -12.85 -0.38
C ASP A 83 -0.07 -11.95 -1.63
N ARG A 84 0.69 -12.35 -2.64
CA ARG A 84 0.75 -11.64 -3.92
C ARG A 84 -0.59 -11.63 -4.62
N GLU A 85 -1.28 -12.78 -4.67
CA GLU A 85 -2.62 -12.87 -5.24
C GLU A 85 -3.61 -12.00 -4.46
N THR A 86 -3.51 -11.98 -3.13
CA THR A 86 -4.32 -11.11 -2.28
C THR A 86 -4.11 -9.64 -2.61
N LEU A 87 -2.87 -9.18 -2.79
CA LEU A 87 -2.58 -7.80 -3.23
C LEU A 87 -3.17 -7.48 -4.60
N VAL A 88 -3.06 -8.41 -5.56
CA VAL A 88 -3.65 -8.22 -6.90
C VAL A 88 -5.16 -8.04 -6.79
N ARG A 89 -5.85 -8.98 -6.13
CA ARG A 89 -7.31 -8.94 -5.97
C ARG A 89 -7.78 -7.69 -5.24
N SER A 90 -7.14 -7.35 -4.12
CA SER A 90 -7.47 -6.15 -3.36
C SER A 90 -7.24 -4.87 -4.19
N SER A 91 -6.14 -4.79 -4.96
CA SER A 91 -5.86 -3.61 -5.80
C SER A 91 -6.89 -3.43 -6.91
N LEU A 92 -7.36 -4.52 -7.52
CA LEU A 92 -8.41 -4.48 -8.54
C LEU A 92 -9.76 -4.10 -7.94
N HIS A 93 -10.08 -4.60 -6.76
CA HIS A 93 -11.31 -4.26 -6.04
C HIS A 93 -11.35 -2.76 -5.72
N GLU A 94 -10.25 -2.21 -5.20
CA GLU A 94 -10.12 -0.78 -4.92
C GLU A 94 -10.24 0.08 -6.20
N GLN A 95 -9.60 -0.32 -7.29
CA GLN A 95 -9.74 0.38 -8.58
C GLN A 95 -11.18 0.35 -9.09
N SER A 96 -11.88 -0.79 -8.96
CA SER A 96 -13.29 -0.90 -9.37
C SER A 96 -14.19 0.04 -8.56
N LYS A 97 -14.01 0.11 -7.23
CA LYS A 97 -14.74 1.05 -6.37
C LYS A 97 -14.51 2.51 -6.77
N GLN A 98 -13.26 2.88 -7.03
CA GLN A 98 -12.91 4.25 -7.45
C GLN A 98 -13.59 4.62 -8.77
N LEU A 99 -13.57 3.73 -9.75
CA LEU A 99 -14.26 3.93 -11.03
C LEU A 99 -15.78 4.07 -10.87
N GLN A 100 -16.40 3.25 -10.03
CA GLN A 100 -17.83 3.36 -9.72
C GLN A 100 -18.17 4.70 -9.05
N LYS A 101 -17.32 5.19 -8.14
CA LYS A 101 -17.50 6.50 -7.49
C LYS A 101 -17.41 7.65 -8.51
N LEU A 102 -16.44 7.60 -9.42
CA LEU A 102 -16.30 8.60 -10.50
C LEU A 102 -17.50 8.60 -11.44
N ALA A 103 -18.02 7.42 -11.81
CA ALA A 103 -19.21 7.32 -12.64
C ALA A 103 -20.45 7.94 -11.95
N LYS A 104 -20.62 7.71 -10.65
CA LYS A 104 -21.73 8.31 -9.87
C LYS A 104 -21.65 9.83 -9.82
N LEU A 105 -20.45 10.39 -9.61
CA LEU A 105 -20.26 11.85 -9.59
C LEU A 105 -20.61 12.49 -10.93
N ARG A 106 -20.18 11.89 -12.04
CA ARG A 106 -20.51 12.38 -13.39
C ARG A 106 -22.02 12.40 -13.66
N ASN A 107 -22.76 11.38 -13.20
CA ASN A 107 -24.21 11.34 -13.38
C ASN A 107 -24.91 12.43 -12.57
N GLN A 108 -24.42 12.73 -11.35
CA GLN A 108 -24.98 13.78 -10.50
C GLN A 108 -24.71 15.18 -11.06
N GLU A 109 -23.54 15.42 -11.67
CA GLU A 109 -23.22 16.68 -12.35
C GLU A 109 -24.04 16.90 -13.62
N SER A 110 -24.47 15.83 -14.30
CA SER A 110 -25.35 15.93 -15.48
C SER A 110 -26.83 16.12 -15.17
N GLU A 111 -27.24 15.90 -13.92
CA GLU A 111 -28.62 16.06 -13.44
C GLU A 111 -28.87 17.42 -12.75
N GLN A 112 -27.83 18.26 -12.62
CA GLN A 112 -27.90 19.65 -12.13
C GLN A 112 -27.81 20.64 -13.30
#